data_AF-A0A8H5KSA4-F1
#
_entry.id   AF-A0A8H5KSA4-F1
#
_cell.length_a   1.000
_cell.length_b   1.000
_cell.length_c   1.000
_cell.angle_alpha   90.00
_cell.angle_beta   90.00
_cell.angle_gamma   90.00
#
_symmetry.space_group_name_H-M   'P 1'
#
loop_
_entity.id
_entity.type
_entity.pdbx_description
1 polymer ?
#
loop_
_entity_poly.entity_id
_entity_poly.type
_entity_poly.pdbx_seq_one_letter_code
_entity_poly.pdbx_strand_id
1 'polypeptide(L)'
;MYIPDRTLTESGNEAHLAINYVGHFLRAKLLVEHLRSPVVSGRVINVSSSAHTVSPFRFSDPHFIGSSDLPPDQEPSREACRAFGIPWESGYSPLVVYALPKTAVTLRARAILSGVLKDAITAFSVNSGGK
;
A
#
# COMPACT_ATOMS: atom_id res chain seq x y z
N MET A 1 4.44 7.73 -7.03
CA MET A 1 3.56 8.79 -7.57
C MET A 1 3.18 9.67 -6.41
N TYR A 2 3.37 10.98 -6.53
CA TYR A 2 3.04 11.97 -5.50
C TYR A 2 1.93 12.85 -6.04
N ILE A 3 0.72 12.71 -5.50
CA ILE A 3 -0.45 13.50 -5.89
C ILE A 3 -0.76 14.48 -4.75
N PRO A 4 -0.57 15.80 -4.95
CA PRO A 4 -0.69 16.80 -3.87
C PRO A 4 -2.08 16.88 -3.24
N ASP A 5 -3.12 16.62 -4.03
CA ASP A 5 -4.50 16.74 -3.60
C ASP A 5 -5.23 15.40 -3.69
N ARG A 6 -6.25 15.22 -2.84
CA ARG A 6 -7.11 14.03 -2.88
C ARG A 6 -7.77 13.91 -4.24
N THR A 7 -7.29 12.94 -5.02
CA THR A 7 -7.75 12.68 -6.38
C THR A 7 -8.44 11.33 -6.43
N LEU A 8 -9.58 11.26 -7.12
CA LEU A 8 -10.31 10.03 -7.35
C LEU A 8 -10.10 9.55 -8.78
N THR A 9 -9.99 8.24 -8.98
CA THR A 9 -10.10 7.64 -10.30
C THR A 9 -11.55 7.71 -10.81
N GLU A 10 -11.77 7.45 -12.10
CA GLU A 10 -13.12 7.38 -12.68
C GLU A 10 -14.04 6.40 -11.94
N SER A 11 -13.49 5.34 -11.35
CA SER A 11 -14.22 4.36 -10.55
C SER A 11 -14.42 4.78 -9.08
N GLY A 12 -14.09 6.02 -8.71
CA GLY A 12 -14.28 6.57 -7.36
C GLY A 12 -13.23 6.15 -6.32
N ASN A 13 -12.13 5.50 -6.72
CA ASN A 13 -11.08 5.07 -5.80
C ASN A 13 -10.07 6.19 -5.56
N GLU A 14 -9.50 6.30 -4.35
CA GLU A 14 -8.41 7.24 -4.11
C GLU A 14 -7.22 6.84 -4.99
N ALA A 15 -6.60 7.82 -5.66
CA ALA A 15 -5.67 7.57 -6.75
C ALA A 15 -4.40 6.82 -6.30
N HIS A 16 -3.82 7.14 -5.13
CA HIS A 16 -2.67 6.38 -4.63
C HIS A 16 -3.03 4.92 -4.35
N LEU A 17 -4.17 4.65 -3.69
CA LEU A 17 -4.67 3.31 -3.41
C LEU A 17 -4.94 2.54 -4.71
N ALA A 18 -5.65 3.17 -5.64
CA ALA A 18 -6.04 2.56 -6.90
C ALA A 18 -4.80 2.15 -7.73
N ILE A 19 -3.85 3.08 -7.88
CA ILE A 19 -2.69 2.90 -8.76
C ILE A 19 -1.64 2.01 -8.10
N ASN A 20 -1.32 2.23 -6.82
CA ASN A 20 -0.21 1.55 -6.16
C ASN A 20 -0.59 0.21 -5.51
N TYR A 21 -1.88 -0.09 -5.30
CA TYR A 21 -2.31 -1.34 -4.70
C TYR A 21 -3.38 -2.06 -5.53
N VAL A 22 -4.56 -1.47 -5.75
CA VAL A 22 -5.70 -2.19 -6.36
C VAL A 22 -5.39 -2.65 -7.78
N GLY A 23 -4.85 -1.78 -8.63
CA GLY A 23 -4.48 -2.11 -10.00
C GLY A 23 -3.41 -3.21 -10.07
N HIS A 24 -2.38 -3.13 -9.22
CA HIS A 24 -1.35 -4.17 -9.13
C HIS A 24 -1.90 -5.49 -8.60
N PHE A 25 -2.80 -5.44 -7.60
CA PHE A 25 -3.48 -6.60 -7.07
C PHE A 25 -4.24 -7.33 -8.17
N LEU A 26 -5.10 -6.60 -8.88
CA LEU A 26 -5.93 -7.16 -9.94
C LEU A 26 -5.07 -7.72 -11.09
N ARG A 27 -4.06 -6.95 -11.54
CA ARG A 27 -3.15 -7.39 -12.60
C ARG A 27 -2.44 -8.69 -12.24
N ALA A 28 -1.95 -8.81 -11.01
CA ALA A 28 -1.30 -10.04 -10.56
C ALA A 28 -2.25 -11.24 -10.59
N LYS A 29 -3.51 -11.06 -10.15
CA LYS A 29 -4.52 -12.12 -10.17
C LYS A 29 -4.87 -12.54 -11.61
N LEU A 30 -5.01 -11.61 -12.54
CA LEU A 30 -5.31 -11.90 -13.95
C LEU A 30 -4.17 -12.65 -14.66
N LEU A 31 -2.93 -12.43 -14.22
CA LEU A 31 -1.76 -13.11 -14.78
C LEU A 31 -1.43 -14.44 -14.09
N VAL A 32 -2.22 -14.88 -13.11
CA VAL A 32 -1.88 -16.04 -12.27
C VAL A 32 -1.62 -17.32 -13.08
N GLU A 33 -2.43 -17.58 -14.10
CA GLU A 33 -2.24 -18.77 -14.95
C GLU A 33 -0.94 -18.70 -15.75
N HIS A 34 -0.50 -17.50 -16.13
CA HIS A 34 0.77 -17.29 -16.83
C HIS A 34 1.97 -17.35 -15.88
N LEU A 35 1.76 -17.14 -14.58
CA LEU A 35 2.78 -17.28 -13.55
C LEU A 35 2.97 -18.74 -13.11
N ARG A 36 2.00 -19.61 -13.39
CA ARG A 36 2.06 -21.05 -13.12
C ARG A 36 2.77 -21.78 -14.26
N SER A 37 4.10 -21.75 -14.25
CA SER A 37 4.90 -22.63 -15.12
C SER A 37 5.27 -23.92 -14.37
N PRO A 38 5.19 -25.09 -15.03
CA PRO A 38 5.57 -26.38 -14.44
C PRO A 38 7.10 -26.50 -14.22
N VAL A 39 7.90 -25.65 -14.86
CA VAL A 39 9.38 -25.69 -14.78
C VAL A 39 9.90 -24.71 -13.74
N VAL A 40 9.33 -23.51 -13.65
CA VAL A 40 9.73 -22.48 -12.67
C VAL A 40 8.48 -21.74 -12.21
N SER A 41 8.19 -21.76 -10.91
CA SER A 41 7.09 -20.96 -10.37
C SER A 41 7.40 -19.48 -10.48
N GLY A 42 6.54 -18.74 -11.19
CA GLY A 42 6.60 -17.29 -11.27
C GLY A 42 6.41 -16.63 -9.91
N ARG A 43 6.99 -15.44 -9.75
CA ARG A 43 6.92 -14.65 -8.51
C ARG A 43 6.47 -13.24 -8.83
N VAL A 44 5.70 -12.64 -7.93
CA VAL A 44 5.33 -11.23 -8.00
C VAL A 44 6.21 -10.46 -7.02
N ILE A 45 6.94 -9.46 -7.52
CA ILE A 45 7.75 -8.56 -6.71
C ILE A 45 7.04 -7.20 -6.70
N ASN A 46 6.47 -6.83 -5.55
CA ASN A 46 5.85 -5.53 -5.36
C ASN A 46 6.93 -4.51 -4.97
N VAL A 47 7.00 -3.40 -5.68
CA VAL A 47 7.87 -2.28 -5.34
C VAL A 47 7.16 -1.38 -4.32
N SER A 48 7.60 -1.47 -3.08
CA SER A 48 7.18 -0.63 -1.96
C SER A 48 8.13 0.59 -1.81
N SER A 49 8.08 1.25 -0.65
CA SER A 49 8.86 2.44 -0.32
C SER A 49 9.08 2.50 1.19
N SER A 50 10.13 3.18 1.66
CA SER A 50 10.33 3.48 3.09
C SER A 50 9.12 4.20 3.70
N ALA A 51 8.32 4.89 2.90
CA ALA A 51 7.07 5.53 3.33
C ALA A 51 6.07 4.57 4.01
N HIS A 52 6.15 3.24 3.81
CA HIS A 52 5.30 2.29 4.54
C HIS A 52 5.46 2.34 6.07
N THR A 53 6.54 2.94 6.58
CA THR A 53 6.75 3.15 8.02
C THR A 53 6.00 4.38 8.55
N VAL A 54 5.53 5.27 7.68
CA VAL A 54 4.82 6.50 8.05
C VAL A 54 3.41 6.20 8.57
N SER A 55 2.68 5.32 7.90
CA SER A 55 1.30 5.01 8.28
C SER A 55 1.00 3.52 8.12
N PRO A 56 0.31 2.91 9.10
CA PRO A 56 -0.38 1.65 8.89
C PRO A 56 -1.44 1.82 7.78
N PHE A 57 -1.94 0.69 7.29
CA PHE A 57 -3.09 0.72 6.38
C PHE A 57 -4.36 1.08 7.18
N ARG A 58 -5.08 2.10 6.73
CA ARG A 58 -6.31 2.56 7.38
C ARG A 58 -7.51 1.80 6.84
N PHE A 59 -7.85 0.67 7.45
CA PHE A 59 -9.04 -0.11 7.07
C PHE A 59 -10.34 0.67 7.30
N SER A 60 -10.37 1.59 8.27
CA SER A 60 -11.54 2.45 8.56
C SER A 60 -11.71 3.61 7.57
N ASP A 61 -10.63 4.05 6.92
CA ASP A 61 -10.64 5.16 5.95
C ASP A 61 -9.66 4.91 4.79
N PRO A 62 -9.89 3.87 3.96
CA PRO A 62 -8.96 3.50 2.89
C PRO A 62 -8.93 4.52 1.75
N HIS A 63 -9.98 5.33 1.61
CA HIS A 63 -10.11 6.36 0.57
C HIS A 63 -9.76 7.77 1.05
N PHE A 64 -9.22 7.88 2.27
CA PHE A 64 -8.78 9.14 2.88
C PHE A 64 -9.85 10.24 2.77
N ILE A 65 -11.10 9.91 3.14
CA ILE A 65 -12.24 10.84 3.12
C ILE A 65 -12.08 11.87 4.26
N GLY A 66 -11.33 11.52 5.31
CA GLY A 66 -11.06 12.38 6.44
C GLY A 66 -11.79 11.88 7.69
N SER A 67 -11.39 10.70 8.20
CA SER A 67 -11.83 10.29 9.53
C SER A 67 -11.12 11.09 10.62
N SER A 68 -11.89 11.78 11.46
CA SER A 68 -11.40 12.42 12.69
C SER A 68 -11.22 11.43 13.84
N ASP A 69 -11.75 10.21 13.70
CA ASP A 69 -11.72 9.15 14.71
C ASP A 69 -11.07 7.91 14.09
N LEU A 70 -9.75 7.96 13.97
CA LEU A 70 -8.98 6.81 13.52
C LEU A 70 -8.71 5.90 14.71
N PRO A 71 -8.90 4.58 14.57
CA PRO A 71 -8.44 3.63 15.55
C PRO A 71 -6.94 3.84 15.86
N PRO A 72 -6.48 3.69 17.12
CA PRO A 72 -5.08 3.93 17.49
C PRO A 72 -4.07 3.10 16.69
N ASP A 73 -4.45 1.90 16.22
CA ASP A 73 -3.62 1.03 15.38
C ASP A 73 -3.58 1.46 13.91
N GLN A 74 -4.35 2.48 13.52
CA GLN A 74 -4.43 3.06 12.18
C GLN A 74 -3.88 4.50 12.11
N GLU A 75 -3.43 5.04 13.24
CA GLU A 75 -2.76 6.33 13.32
C GLU A 75 -1.36 6.28 12.67
N PRO A 76 -0.91 7.37 12.03
CA PRO A 76 0.44 7.45 11.49
C PRO A 76 1.49 7.52 12.63
N SER A 77 2.68 6.96 12.41
CA SER A 77 3.76 7.00 13.38
C SER A 77 4.30 8.43 13.50
N ARG A 78 4.29 8.97 14.73
CA ARG A 78 4.81 10.32 15.03
C ARG A 78 6.30 10.41 14.72
N GLU A 79 7.05 9.37 15.05
CA GLU A 79 8.50 9.27 14.81
C GLU A 79 8.79 9.28 13.31
N ALA A 80 8.06 8.47 12.53
CA ALA A 80 8.22 8.44 11.09
C ALA A 80 7.77 9.76 10.44
N CYS A 81 6.63 10.33 10.83
CA CYS A 81 6.20 11.65 10.36
C CYS A 81 7.30 12.70 10.58
N ARG A 82 7.93 12.73 11.76
CA ARG A 82 9.06 13.62 12.04
C ARG A 82 10.26 13.35 11.13
N ALA A 83 10.62 12.08 10.94
CA ALA A 83 11.75 11.69 10.09
C ALA A 83 11.55 12.07 8.61
N PHE A 84 10.30 12.03 8.14
CA PHE A 84 9.93 12.39 6.76
C PHE A 84 9.51 13.86 6.60
N GLY A 85 9.61 14.68 7.65
CA GLY A 85 9.26 16.11 7.60
C GLY A 85 7.77 16.37 7.36
N ILE A 86 6.90 15.45 7.77
CA ILE A 86 5.44 15.56 7.61
C ILE A 86 4.87 16.36 8.79
N PRO A 87 4.20 17.50 8.55
CA PRO A 87 3.49 18.23 9.59
C PRO A 87 2.42 17.36 10.27
N TRP A 88 2.32 17.49 11.60
CA TRP A 88 1.27 16.82 12.38
C TRP A 88 0.01 17.68 12.38
N GLU A 89 -0.66 17.73 11.24
CA GLU A 89 -1.85 18.55 11.02
C GLU A 89 -3.06 17.68 10.66
N SER A 90 -4.25 18.19 10.96
CA SER A 90 -5.51 17.60 10.51
C SER A 90 -5.72 17.94 9.02
N GLY A 91 -5.68 16.95 8.14
CA GLY A 91 -5.99 17.15 6.72
C GLY A 91 -5.38 16.10 5.79
N TYR A 92 -5.50 16.34 4.49
CA TYR A 92 -4.87 15.51 3.48
C TYR A 92 -3.35 15.69 3.52
N SER A 93 -2.63 14.63 3.87
CA SER A 93 -1.17 14.59 3.81
C SER A 93 -0.76 13.65 2.67
N PRO A 94 -0.21 14.16 1.56
CA PRO A 94 0.13 13.35 0.39
C PRO A 94 1.04 12.17 0.73
N LEU A 95 2.00 12.38 1.65
CA LEU A 95 2.94 11.33 2.02
C LEU A 95 2.31 10.27 2.93
N VAL A 96 1.38 10.66 3.80
CA VAL A 96 0.59 9.70 4.60
C VAL A 96 -0.31 8.89 3.68
N VAL A 97 -1.03 9.51 2.76
CA VAL A 97 -1.92 8.82 1.80
C VAL A 97 -1.09 7.88 0.90
N TYR A 98 0.07 8.34 0.45
CA TYR A 98 1.02 7.51 -0.31
C TYR A 98 1.56 6.32 0.50
N ALA A 99 1.71 6.45 1.82
CA ALA A 99 2.16 5.37 2.69
C ALA A 99 1.17 4.21 2.76
N LEU A 100 -0.14 4.49 2.78
CA LEU A 100 -1.19 3.46 2.89
C LEU A 100 -1.00 2.30 1.89
N PRO A 101 -0.97 2.51 0.56
CA PRO A 101 -0.79 1.42 -0.39
C PRO A 101 0.59 0.76 -0.30
N LYS A 102 1.63 1.46 0.18
CA LYS A 102 2.96 0.88 0.40
C LYS A 102 2.98 -0.06 1.60
N THR A 103 2.19 0.24 2.61
CA THR A 103 1.89 -0.68 3.72
C THR A 103 1.04 -1.85 3.23
N ALA A 104 0.01 -1.60 2.42
CA ALA A 104 -0.87 -2.63 1.89
C ALA A 104 -0.13 -3.71 1.08
N VAL A 105 0.77 -3.33 0.16
CA VAL A 105 1.56 -4.30 -0.61
C VAL A 105 2.49 -5.14 0.27
N THR A 106 3.05 -4.54 1.33
CA THR A 106 3.92 -5.24 2.29
C THR A 106 3.11 -6.21 3.17
N LEU A 107 1.96 -5.79 3.68
CA LEU A 107 1.05 -6.63 4.45
C LEU A 107 0.55 -7.82 3.62
N ARG A 108 0.15 -7.59 2.37
CA ARG A 108 -0.29 -8.67 1.48
C ARG A 108 0.81 -9.70 1.24
N ALA A 109 2.03 -9.25 0.92
CA ALA A 109 3.16 -10.16 0.73
C ALA A 109 3.44 -10.98 2.00
N ARG A 110 3.45 -10.34 3.17
CA ARG A 110 3.62 -11.02 4.46
C ARG A 110 2.49 -12.02 4.73
N ALA A 111 1.24 -11.64 4.48
CA ALA A 111 0.09 -12.52 4.71
C ALA A 111 0.16 -13.77 3.83
N ILE A 112 0.59 -13.63 2.57
CA ILE A 112 0.83 -14.78 1.67
C ILE A 112 1.97 -15.66 2.17
N LEU A 113 3.13 -15.06 2.47
CA LEU A 113 4.33 -15.81 2.88
C LEU A 113 4.17 -16.51 4.25
N SER A 114 3.39 -15.93 5.15
CA SER A 114 3.08 -16.52 6.47
C SER A 114 1.93 -17.54 6.43
N GLY A 115 1.26 -17.72 5.29
CA GLY A 115 0.14 -18.64 5.15
C GLY A 115 -1.20 -18.14 5.71
N VAL A 116 -1.25 -16.92 6.28
CA VAL A 116 -2.50 -16.27 6.73
C VAL A 116 -3.44 -16.05 5.55
N LEU A 117 -2.91 -15.65 4.40
CA LEU A 117 -3.65 -15.50 3.15
C LEU A 117 -3.21 -16.59 2.16
N LYS A 118 -4.11 -17.54 1.89
CA LYS A 118 -3.90 -18.49 0.80
C LYS A 118 -4.13 -17.78 -0.54
N ASP A 119 -3.07 -17.62 -1.32
CA ASP A 119 -3.15 -17.10 -2.68
C ASP A 119 -2.38 -18.04 -3.62
N ALA A 120 -2.77 -18.03 -4.89
CA ALA A 120 -2.15 -18.83 -5.94
C ALA A 120 -0.82 -18.23 -6.44
N ILE A 121 -0.41 -17.10 -5.88
CA ILE A 121 0.75 -16.32 -6.27
C ILE A 121 1.69 -16.25 -5.08
N THR A 122 2.97 -16.50 -5.32
CA THR A 122 4.03 -16.15 -4.38
C THR A 122 4.41 -14.69 -4.58
N ALA A 123 4.31 -13.87 -3.53
CA ALA A 123 4.56 -12.43 -3.60
C ALA A 123 5.59 -11.96 -2.57
N PHE A 124 6.45 -11.03 -2.98
CA PHE A 124 7.44 -10.35 -2.15
C PHE A 124 7.20 -8.83 -2.19
N SER A 125 7.68 -8.12 -1.17
CA SER A 125 7.68 -6.65 -1.13
C SER A 125 9.10 -6.16 -0.94
N VAL A 126 9.54 -5.21 -1.76
CA VAL A 126 10.89 -4.64 -1.71
C VAL A 126 10.82 -3.12 -1.77
N ASN A 127 11.58 -2.45 -0.92
CA ASN A 127 11.91 -1.03 -1.10
C ASN A 127 13.22 -0.97 -1.90
N SER A 128 13.21 -0.29 -3.05
CA SER A 128 14.39 -0.14 -3.91
C SER A 128 15.49 0.75 -3.32
N GLY A 129 15.20 1.41 -2.21
CA GLY A 129 16.07 2.45 -1.66
C GLY A 129 15.85 3.80 -2.36
N GLY A 130 16.42 4.83 -1.75
CA GLY A 130 16.21 6.24 -2.07
C GLY A 130 16.43 7.05 -0.78
N LYS A 131 17.05 8.23 -0.91
CA LYS A 131 17.24 9.15 0.23
C LYS A 131 15.90 9.62 0.79
#